data_AF-A0A1H8P8D9-F1
#
_entry.id   AF-A0A1H8P8D9-F1
#
_cell.length_a   1.000
_cell.length_b   1.000
_cell.length_c   1.000
_cell.angle_alpha   90.00
_cell.angle_beta   90.00
_cell.angle_gamma   90.00
#
_symmetry.space_group_name_H-M   'P 1'
#
loop_
_entity.id
_entity.type
_entity.pdbx_description
1 polymer ?
#
loop_
_entity_poly.entity_id
_entity_poly.type
_entity_poly.pdbx_seq_one_letter_code
_entity_poly.pdbx_strand_id
1 'polypeptide(L)'
;MRTTRSIRSTVLVFLVTLTVVGTGVTPVAAAGSGTGAVAQTQTQCSFPFSATDATGTEVTVEERPERVTTLAPSAAQTMWEIGGSEQVVGVSQFASYLDGADSRTNVSAAGFGVDVEKVVGTEPDLVLAPNTIGNETVTKLRDAGLTVYRFEAATSIENIEAKTTVIGQLTGNCEGAATANAWMNQNVEAAQSATESADNPRVIYPLGGGYVAGEETFIDAMITASGGTNVVAEEGLSGYPQLSDEKVIELAPEVVLITSPEGAAILDSEPYASTPAAENDSTVTLEVNYLNQPAPRSVAYTVSNMTAGFHPDAYGEEQFVTKSEVSAQSNDSATASDGTAENETVAADGGETADATQTTETSADSPGFDVVAALVALAATTLLARRRR
;
A
#
# COMPACT_ATOMS: atom_id res chain seq x y z
N MET A 1 -37.16 47.51 40.81
CA MET A 1 -38.22 46.65 41.36
C MET A 1 -37.79 45.20 41.21
N ARG A 2 -37.45 44.55 42.32
CA ARG A 2 -37.14 43.11 42.39
C ARG A 2 -38.44 42.36 42.64
N THR A 3 -38.67 41.25 41.94
CA THR A 3 -39.40 40.11 42.52
C THR A 3 -39.10 38.82 41.78
N THR A 4 -38.56 37.90 42.57
CA THR A 4 -38.24 36.48 42.42
C THR A 4 -39.47 35.64 42.08
N ARG A 5 -39.30 34.52 41.37
CA ARG A 5 -40.28 33.42 41.35
C ARG A 5 -39.57 32.09 41.57
N SER A 6 -39.98 31.40 42.64
CA SER A 6 -39.38 30.18 43.17
C SER A 6 -39.94 28.92 42.52
N ILE A 7 -39.08 27.91 42.48
CA ILE A 7 -39.34 26.50 42.16
C ILE A 7 -40.16 25.86 43.29
N ARG A 8 -41.11 24.98 42.95
CA ARG A 8 -41.73 24.02 43.89
C ARG A 8 -41.80 22.63 43.27
N SER A 9 -41.14 21.70 43.95
CA SER A 9 -41.13 20.26 43.75
C SER A 9 -42.49 19.63 44.07
N THR A 10 -42.88 18.60 43.31
CA THR A 10 -43.99 17.71 43.65
C THR A 10 -43.47 16.29 43.74
N VAL A 11 -43.47 15.77 44.97
CA VAL A 11 -43.25 14.37 45.33
C VAL A 11 -44.58 13.64 45.21
N LEU A 12 -44.64 12.51 44.50
CA LEU A 12 -45.80 11.62 44.49
C LEU A 12 -45.40 10.27 45.08
N VAL A 13 -45.97 9.99 46.25
CA VAL A 13 -45.95 8.71 46.97
C VAL A 13 -47.07 7.85 46.41
N PHE A 14 -46.80 6.60 46.03
CA PHE A 14 -47.84 5.58 45.86
C PHE A 14 -47.48 4.28 46.57
N LEU A 15 -48.49 3.79 47.29
CA LEU A 15 -48.51 2.70 48.25
C LEU A 15 -48.35 1.32 47.61
N VAL A 16 -47.70 0.46 48.39
CA VAL A 16 -47.51 -0.99 48.23
C VAL A 16 -48.81 -1.77 48.43
N THR A 17 -49.06 -2.78 47.58
CA THR A 17 -49.81 -3.98 47.97
C THR A 17 -49.01 -5.22 47.63
N LEU A 18 -48.77 -6.01 48.68
CA LEU A 18 -47.92 -7.19 48.81
C LEU A 18 -48.73 -8.45 48.45
N THR A 19 -48.24 -9.28 47.52
CA THR A 19 -48.62 -10.71 47.45
C THR A 19 -47.36 -11.55 47.36
N VAL A 20 -47.16 -12.32 48.43
CA VAL A 20 -46.06 -13.28 48.62
C VAL A 20 -46.42 -14.59 47.93
N VAL A 21 -45.58 -15.02 46.99
CA VAL A 21 -45.45 -16.44 46.63
C VAL A 21 -43.95 -16.73 46.59
N GLY A 22 -43.47 -17.43 47.60
CA GLY A 22 -42.12 -17.96 47.61
C GLY A 22 -42.12 -19.41 47.13
N THR A 23 -41.08 -19.80 46.39
CA THR A 23 -40.41 -21.10 46.47
C THR A 23 -39.20 -21.13 45.53
N GLY A 24 -38.06 -21.61 46.04
CA GLY A 24 -37.03 -22.29 45.26
C GLY A 24 -35.90 -21.43 44.68
N VAL A 25 -34.86 -21.19 45.48
CA VAL A 25 -33.55 -20.75 44.97
C VAL A 25 -32.77 -22.01 44.57
N THR A 26 -32.50 -22.19 43.28
CA THR A 26 -31.48 -23.11 42.78
C THR A 26 -30.33 -22.27 42.21
N PRO A 27 -29.06 -22.63 42.47
CA PRO A 27 -27.93 -21.90 41.91
C PRO A 27 -27.82 -22.24 40.41
N VAL A 28 -27.96 -21.22 39.55
CA VAL A 28 -27.56 -21.29 38.13
C VAL A 28 -26.04 -21.37 38.09
N ALA A 29 -25.54 -22.53 37.65
CA ALA A 29 -24.15 -22.73 37.31
C ALA A 29 -23.76 -21.77 36.16
N ALA A 30 -22.61 -21.13 36.32
CA ALA A 30 -22.01 -20.25 35.33
C ALA A 30 -21.88 -20.98 33.98
N ALA A 31 -22.56 -20.47 32.96
CA ALA A 31 -22.28 -20.83 31.58
C ALA A 31 -20.91 -20.24 31.25
N GLY A 32 -19.93 -21.14 31.05
CA GLY A 32 -18.60 -20.78 30.58
C GLY A 32 -18.72 -19.98 29.29
N SER A 33 -18.05 -18.83 29.27
CA SER A 33 -17.74 -18.10 28.06
C SER A 33 -17.01 -19.06 27.12
N GLY A 34 -17.70 -19.52 26.08
CA GLY A 34 -17.05 -20.12 24.92
C GLY A 34 -16.18 -19.05 24.30
N THR A 35 -14.89 -19.12 24.59
CA THR A 35 -13.84 -18.44 23.85
C THR A 35 -14.01 -18.88 22.41
N GLY A 36 -14.56 -18.00 21.57
CA GLY A 36 -14.51 -18.17 20.14
C GLY A 36 -13.04 -18.24 19.77
N ALA A 37 -12.57 -19.44 19.44
CA ALA A 37 -11.29 -19.62 18.80
C ALA A 37 -11.33 -18.77 17.53
N VAL A 38 -10.59 -17.66 17.54
CA VAL A 38 -10.34 -16.89 16.34
C VAL A 38 -9.59 -17.85 15.43
N ALA A 39 -10.26 -18.35 14.41
CA ALA A 39 -9.65 -19.22 13.43
C ALA A 39 -8.48 -18.45 12.81
N GLN A 40 -7.26 -18.87 13.13
CA GLN A 40 -6.07 -18.40 12.43
C GLN A 40 -6.27 -18.76 10.96
N THR A 41 -6.56 -17.74 10.16
CA THR A 41 -6.71 -17.88 8.71
C THR A 41 -5.35 -18.32 8.21
N GLN A 42 -5.25 -19.56 7.71
CA GLN A 42 -3.97 -20.14 7.33
C GLN A 42 -3.30 -19.24 6.29
N THR A 43 -2.16 -18.64 6.65
CA THR A 43 -1.29 -17.82 5.80
C THR A 43 -0.52 -18.69 4.78
N GLN A 44 -1.12 -19.78 4.32
CA GLN A 44 -0.49 -20.72 3.40
C GLN A 44 -0.97 -20.47 1.98
N CYS A 45 -0.03 -20.33 1.05
CA CYS A 45 -0.35 -20.34 -0.37
C CYS A 45 -0.69 -21.77 -0.81
N SER A 46 -1.67 -21.91 -1.69
CA SER A 46 -2.00 -23.16 -2.37
C SER A 46 -2.03 -22.94 -3.88
N PHE A 47 -1.65 -23.96 -4.63
CA PHE A 47 -1.70 -23.98 -6.09
C PHE A 47 -2.61 -25.11 -6.60
N PRO A 48 -3.32 -24.95 -7.73
CA PRO A 48 -3.31 -23.78 -8.61
C PRO A 48 -3.95 -22.55 -7.94
N PHE A 49 -3.46 -21.36 -8.31
CA PHE A 49 -4.03 -20.08 -7.86
C PHE A 49 -4.47 -19.27 -9.07
N SER A 50 -5.71 -18.80 -9.05
CA SER A 50 -6.30 -17.98 -10.12
C SER A 50 -6.74 -16.63 -9.56
N ALA A 51 -6.46 -15.57 -10.31
CA ALA A 51 -6.96 -14.23 -10.02
C ALA A 51 -7.21 -13.45 -11.31
N THR A 52 -8.26 -12.65 -11.32
CA THR A 52 -8.53 -11.69 -12.40
C THR A 52 -7.60 -10.49 -12.25
N ASP A 53 -6.97 -10.11 -13.34
CA ASP A 53 -6.04 -8.98 -13.38
C ASP A 53 -6.72 -7.69 -13.88
N ALA A 54 -5.96 -6.60 -13.95
CA ALA A 54 -6.44 -5.28 -14.36
C ALA A 54 -6.85 -5.16 -15.85
N THR A 55 -6.71 -6.23 -16.63
CA THR A 55 -7.24 -6.31 -18.00
C THR A 55 -8.56 -7.09 -18.08
N GLY A 56 -9.06 -7.57 -16.94
CA GLY A 56 -10.19 -8.50 -16.88
C GLY A 56 -9.82 -9.93 -17.29
N THR A 57 -8.53 -10.24 -17.41
CA THR A 57 -8.07 -11.59 -17.77
C THR A 57 -7.93 -12.42 -16.49
N GLU A 58 -8.55 -13.59 -16.44
CA GLU A 58 -8.27 -14.58 -15.40
C GLU A 58 -6.90 -15.20 -15.66
N VAL A 59 -5.97 -15.02 -14.72
CA VAL A 59 -4.61 -15.55 -14.80
C VAL A 59 -4.50 -16.68 -13.78
N THR A 60 -4.16 -17.87 -14.26
CA THR A 60 -3.93 -19.05 -13.42
C THR A 60 -2.45 -19.38 -13.38
N VAL A 61 -1.94 -19.57 -12.16
CA VAL A 61 -0.60 -20.09 -11.88
C VAL A 61 -0.77 -21.50 -11.33
N GLU A 62 -0.33 -22.50 -12.09
CA GLU A 62 -0.60 -23.92 -11.79
C GLU A 62 0.26 -24.45 -10.63
N GLU A 63 1.49 -23.95 -10.51
CA GLU A 63 2.48 -24.35 -9.51
C GLU A 63 3.27 -23.12 -9.05
N ARG A 64 3.94 -23.23 -7.90
CA ARG A 64 4.78 -22.13 -7.39
C ARG A 64 5.85 -21.77 -8.44
N PRO A 65 5.89 -20.53 -8.96
CA PRO A 65 6.85 -20.16 -9.99
C PRO A 65 8.28 -20.16 -9.42
N GLU A 66 9.23 -20.69 -10.18
CA GLU A 66 10.66 -20.65 -9.84
C GLU A 66 11.32 -19.39 -10.43
N ARG A 67 10.77 -18.87 -11.54
CA ARG A 67 11.31 -17.75 -12.31
C ARG A 67 10.27 -16.66 -12.49
N VAL A 68 10.47 -15.53 -11.83
CA VAL A 68 9.59 -14.36 -11.89
C VAL A 68 10.33 -13.20 -12.55
N THR A 69 9.68 -12.54 -13.52
CA THR A 69 10.19 -11.29 -14.08
C THR A 69 9.31 -10.12 -13.67
N THR A 70 9.93 -9.07 -13.12
CA THR A 70 9.24 -7.87 -12.63
C THR A 70 9.49 -6.70 -13.59
N LEU A 71 8.42 -6.14 -14.16
CA LEU A 71 8.55 -5.16 -15.25
C LEU A 71 8.75 -3.71 -14.78
N ALA A 72 8.52 -3.43 -13.49
CA ALA A 72 8.68 -2.11 -12.90
C ALA A 72 9.08 -2.22 -11.41
N PRO A 73 9.75 -1.19 -10.85
CA PRO A 73 10.43 -1.31 -9.58
C PRO A 73 9.50 -1.54 -8.39
N SER A 74 8.22 -1.13 -8.45
CA SER A 74 7.26 -1.44 -7.38
C SER A 74 7.07 -2.96 -7.20
N ALA A 75 7.01 -3.73 -8.30
CA ALA A 75 6.84 -5.18 -8.20
C ALA A 75 8.14 -5.85 -7.72
N ALA A 76 9.29 -5.37 -8.19
CA ALA A 76 10.59 -5.82 -7.70
C ALA A 76 10.71 -5.55 -6.19
N GLN A 77 10.43 -4.34 -5.74
CA GLN A 77 10.50 -3.99 -4.32
C GLN A 77 9.59 -4.89 -3.47
N THR A 78 8.35 -5.14 -3.90
CA THR A 78 7.46 -6.10 -3.22
C THR A 78 8.07 -7.50 -3.17
N MET A 79 8.66 -8.02 -4.26
CA MET A 79 9.31 -9.34 -4.24
C MET A 79 10.47 -9.42 -3.23
N TRP A 80 11.26 -8.35 -3.10
CA TRP A 80 12.30 -8.26 -2.07
C TRP A 80 11.67 -8.22 -0.67
N GLU A 81 10.54 -7.54 -0.51
CA GLU A 81 9.87 -7.46 0.78
C GLU A 81 9.15 -8.74 1.20
N ILE A 82 8.71 -9.58 0.29
CA ILE A 82 8.03 -10.83 0.68
C ILE A 82 8.99 -12.02 0.76
N GLY A 83 10.30 -11.79 0.61
CA GLY A 83 11.31 -12.85 0.61
C GLY A 83 11.40 -13.64 -0.71
N GLY A 84 10.78 -13.16 -1.78
CA GLY A 84 10.76 -13.79 -3.10
C GLY A 84 11.89 -13.34 -4.04
N SER A 85 12.88 -12.57 -3.58
CA SER A 85 13.94 -12.01 -4.44
C SER A 85 14.76 -13.07 -5.19
N GLU A 86 14.93 -14.27 -4.62
CA GLU A 86 15.63 -15.38 -5.27
C GLU A 86 14.89 -15.93 -6.50
N GLN A 87 13.56 -15.82 -6.54
CA GLN A 87 12.76 -16.19 -7.71
C GLN A 87 12.90 -15.18 -8.84
N VAL A 88 13.38 -13.96 -8.57
CA VAL A 88 13.42 -12.89 -9.57
C VAL A 88 14.59 -13.08 -10.53
N VAL A 89 14.29 -13.23 -11.82
CA VAL A 89 15.28 -13.45 -12.90
C VAL A 89 15.43 -12.24 -13.83
N GLY A 90 14.44 -11.35 -13.83
CA GLY A 90 14.42 -10.14 -14.64
C GLY A 90 13.84 -8.93 -13.89
N VAL A 91 14.49 -7.78 -14.04
CA VAL A 91 14.07 -6.51 -13.42
C VAL A 91 14.20 -5.34 -14.39
N SER A 92 13.40 -4.30 -14.21
CA SER A 92 13.64 -3.02 -14.88
C SER A 92 14.92 -2.35 -14.37
N GLN A 93 15.55 -1.50 -15.19
CA GLN A 93 16.72 -0.72 -14.78
C GLN A 93 16.50 0.16 -13.53
N PHE A 94 15.24 0.55 -13.27
CA PHE A 94 14.86 1.39 -12.13
C PHE A 94 14.81 0.62 -10.80
N ALA A 95 14.98 -0.70 -10.82
CA ALA A 95 15.07 -1.55 -9.64
C ALA A 95 16.52 -1.94 -9.28
N SER A 96 17.51 -1.43 -10.02
CA SER A 96 18.94 -1.79 -9.85
C SER A 96 19.54 -1.36 -8.50
N TYR A 97 18.86 -0.48 -7.76
CA TYR A 97 19.25 -0.09 -6.40
C TYR A 97 18.96 -1.16 -5.34
N LEU A 98 18.11 -2.15 -5.65
CA LEU A 98 17.80 -3.23 -4.73
C LEU A 98 19.00 -4.17 -4.61
N ASP A 99 19.30 -4.58 -3.37
CA ASP A 99 20.45 -5.44 -3.10
C ASP A 99 20.42 -6.73 -3.94
N GLY A 100 21.48 -6.95 -4.73
CA GLY A 100 21.61 -8.12 -5.60
C GLY A 100 20.72 -8.09 -6.85
N ALA A 101 20.10 -6.95 -7.20
CA ALA A 101 19.34 -6.80 -8.45
C ALA A 101 20.25 -6.68 -9.69
N ASP A 102 21.50 -6.28 -9.50
CA ASP A 102 22.52 -6.17 -10.54
C ASP A 102 22.90 -7.53 -11.16
N SER A 103 22.67 -8.64 -10.44
CA SER A 103 22.86 -9.98 -10.97
C SER A 103 21.68 -10.48 -11.82
N ARG A 104 20.61 -9.70 -11.98
CA ARG A 104 19.39 -10.08 -12.70
C ARG A 104 19.41 -9.49 -14.11
N THR A 105 18.64 -10.08 -15.02
CA THR A 105 18.56 -9.57 -16.39
C THR A 105 17.84 -8.23 -16.39
N ASN A 106 18.48 -7.18 -16.91
CA ASN A 106 17.81 -5.91 -17.16
C ASN A 106 16.87 -6.04 -18.37
N VAL A 107 15.56 -6.01 -18.13
CA VAL A 107 14.52 -6.16 -19.16
C VAL A 107 13.99 -4.82 -19.70
N SER A 108 14.67 -3.70 -19.42
CA SER A 108 14.27 -2.40 -19.94
C SER A 108 14.62 -2.22 -21.43
N ALA A 109 13.72 -1.54 -22.13
CA ALA A 109 13.97 -0.91 -23.41
C ALA A 109 14.47 0.54 -23.18
N ALA A 110 14.64 1.31 -24.26
CA ALA A 110 15.00 2.72 -24.14
C ALA A 110 13.92 3.52 -23.36
N GLY A 111 14.35 4.46 -22.53
CA GLY A 111 13.45 5.29 -21.72
C GLY A 111 12.77 4.48 -20.61
N PHE A 112 11.44 4.55 -20.55
CA PHE A 112 10.60 3.85 -19.55
C PHE A 112 9.95 2.57 -20.10
N GLY A 113 10.39 2.10 -21.28
CA GLY A 113 9.81 0.93 -21.94
C GLY A 113 10.32 -0.42 -21.43
N VAL A 114 9.61 -1.48 -21.82
CA VAL A 114 9.99 -2.88 -21.60
C VAL A 114 10.47 -3.49 -22.92
N ASP A 115 11.55 -4.26 -22.87
CA ASP A 115 12.09 -5.02 -23.99
C ASP A 115 11.50 -6.44 -23.96
N VAL A 116 10.56 -6.72 -24.86
CA VAL A 116 9.78 -7.96 -24.88
C VAL A 116 10.69 -9.17 -25.10
N GLU A 117 11.66 -9.07 -26.01
CA GLU A 117 12.62 -10.13 -26.31
C GLU A 117 13.49 -10.46 -25.10
N LYS A 118 13.93 -9.45 -24.36
CA LYS A 118 14.66 -9.69 -23.10
C LYS A 118 13.79 -10.36 -22.05
N VAL A 119 12.53 -9.96 -21.90
CA VAL A 119 11.61 -10.63 -20.97
C VAL A 119 11.43 -12.10 -21.35
N VAL A 120 11.17 -12.40 -22.63
CA VAL A 120 11.08 -13.79 -23.14
C VAL A 120 12.38 -14.54 -22.87
N GLY A 121 13.54 -13.91 -23.08
CA GLY A 121 14.85 -14.49 -22.80
C GLY A 121 15.14 -14.76 -21.32
N THR A 122 14.35 -14.21 -20.40
CA THR A 122 14.40 -14.60 -18.99
C THR A 122 13.64 -15.90 -18.70
N GLU A 123 12.95 -16.49 -19.66
CA GLU A 123 12.16 -17.72 -19.51
C GLU A 123 11.34 -17.73 -18.20
N PRO A 124 10.50 -16.71 -17.94
CA PRO A 124 9.77 -16.62 -16.67
C PRO A 124 8.54 -17.52 -16.66
N ASP A 125 8.26 -18.12 -15.51
CA ASP A 125 7.00 -18.81 -15.24
C ASP A 125 5.86 -17.78 -15.01
N LEU A 126 6.23 -16.61 -14.50
CA LEU A 126 5.31 -15.51 -14.22
C LEU A 126 5.96 -14.15 -14.47
N VAL A 127 5.22 -13.26 -15.13
CA VAL A 127 5.58 -11.85 -15.30
C VAL A 127 4.65 -10.97 -14.48
N LEU A 128 5.23 -10.16 -13.60
CA LEU A 128 4.52 -9.17 -12.79
C LEU A 128 4.59 -7.80 -13.46
N ALA A 129 3.42 -7.30 -13.92
CA ALA A 129 3.31 -6.07 -14.69
C ALA A 129 2.51 -5.00 -13.92
N PRO A 130 3.17 -4.07 -13.19
CA PRO A 130 2.49 -2.92 -12.58
C PRO A 130 1.69 -2.09 -13.59
N ASN A 131 0.76 -1.26 -13.09
CA ASN A 131 -0.15 -0.44 -13.89
C ASN A 131 0.53 0.49 -14.90
N THR A 132 1.79 0.88 -14.63
CA THR A 132 2.63 1.69 -15.51
C THR A 132 3.00 0.96 -16.81
N ILE A 133 2.87 -0.37 -16.84
CA ILE A 133 3.04 -1.17 -18.06
C ILE A 133 1.73 -1.12 -18.85
N GLY A 134 1.82 -0.53 -20.05
CA GLY A 134 0.67 -0.38 -20.94
C GLY A 134 0.13 -1.72 -21.45
N ASN A 135 -1.18 -1.77 -21.67
CA ASN A 135 -1.89 -2.98 -22.14
C ASN A 135 -1.28 -3.56 -23.42
N GLU A 136 -0.82 -2.74 -24.36
CA GLU A 136 -0.16 -3.21 -25.57
C GLU A 136 1.09 -4.07 -25.27
N THR A 137 1.89 -3.69 -24.27
CA THR A 137 3.07 -4.46 -23.86
C THR A 137 2.66 -5.77 -23.20
N VAL A 138 1.63 -5.73 -22.34
CA VAL A 138 1.07 -6.93 -21.71
C VAL A 138 0.55 -7.92 -22.75
N THR A 139 -0.19 -7.43 -23.76
CA THR A 139 -0.67 -8.24 -24.88
C THR A 139 0.49 -8.88 -25.65
N LYS A 140 1.53 -8.12 -26.01
CA LYS A 140 2.71 -8.68 -26.71
C LYS A 140 3.40 -9.78 -25.93
N LEU A 141 3.52 -9.64 -24.61
CA LEU A 141 4.12 -10.66 -23.75
C LEU A 141 3.26 -11.92 -23.66
N ARG A 142 1.93 -11.78 -23.60
CA ARG A 142 0.99 -12.90 -23.63
C ARG A 142 0.96 -13.61 -24.99
N ASP A 143 1.00 -12.85 -26.08
CA ASP A 143 1.09 -13.39 -27.46
C ASP A 143 2.40 -14.17 -27.68
N ALA A 144 3.45 -13.83 -26.93
CA ALA A 144 4.70 -14.58 -26.87
C ALA A 144 4.63 -15.84 -25.98
N GLY A 145 3.46 -16.16 -25.41
CA GLY A 145 3.21 -17.35 -24.62
C GLY A 145 3.54 -17.23 -23.13
N LEU A 146 3.78 -16.02 -22.62
CA LEU A 146 4.10 -15.81 -21.20
C LEU A 146 2.84 -15.64 -20.34
N THR A 147 2.87 -16.17 -19.13
CA THR A 147 1.88 -15.86 -18.07
C THR A 147 2.18 -14.48 -17.51
N VAL A 148 1.28 -13.53 -17.73
CA VAL A 148 1.45 -12.13 -17.28
C VAL A 148 0.28 -11.73 -16.40
N TYR A 149 0.57 -11.23 -15.20
CA TYR A 149 -0.42 -10.62 -14.31
C TYR A 149 -0.26 -9.10 -14.31
N ARG A 150 -1.27 -8.37 -14.79
CA ARG A 150 -1.29 -6.89 -14.77
C ARG A 150 -1.99 -6.37 -13.52
N PHE A 151 -1.31 -5.51 -12.77
CA PHE A 151 -1.86 -4.90 -11.57
C PHE A 151 -2.60 -3.60 -11.88
N GLU A 152 -3.62 -3.31 -11.06
CA GLU A 152 -4.27 -2.01 -11.01
C GLU A 152 -3.33 -0.94 -10.44
N ALA A 153 -3.69 0.32 -10.65
CA ALA A 153 -3.03 1.42 -9.96
C ALA A 153 -3.24 1.27 -8.44
N ALA A 154 -2.17 1.42 -7.67
CA ALA A 154 -2.26 1.44 -6.22
C ALA A 154 -2.31 2.90 -5.76
N THR A 155 -3.51 3.40 -5.47
CA THR A 155 -3.76 4.80 -5.12
C THR A 155 -4.06 4.97 -3.63
N SER A 156 -4.20 3.87 -2.89
CA SER A 156 -4.36 3.85 -1.43
C SER A 156 -3.44 2.81 -0.77
N ILE A 157 -3.30 2.88 0.56
CA ILE A 157 -2.53 1.91 1.36
C ILE A 157 -3.16 0.51 1.25
N GLU A 158 -4.49 0.42 1.26
CA GLU A 158 -5.24 -0.82 1.10
C GLU A 158 -5.02 -1.45 -0.28
N ASN A 159 -4.86 -0.64 -1.33
CA ASN A 159 -4.49 -1.17 -2.65
C ASN A 159 -3.09 -1.78 -2.65
N ILE A 160 -2.15 -1.20 -1.90
CA ILE A 160 -0.79 -1.73 -1.76
C ILE A 160 -0.82 -3.04 -0.96
N GLU A 161 -1.63 -3.09 0.10
CA GLU A 161 -1.86 -4.29 0.90
C GLU A 161 -2.42 -5.43 0.03
N ALA A 162 -3.49 -5.15 -0.73
CA ALA A 162 -4.12 -6.11 -1.62
C ALA A 162 -3.17 -6.59 -2.72
N LYS A 163 -2.43 -5.67 -3.35
CA LYS A 163 -1.42 -5.98 -4.36
C LYS A 163 -0.31 -6.87 -3.78
N THR A 164 0.16 -6.59 -2.57
CA THR A 164 1.19 -7.38 -1.89
C THR A 164 0.69 -8.78 -1.57
N THR A 165 -0.55 -8.91 -1.08
CA THR A 165 -1.21 -10.20 -0.84
C THR A 165 -1.31 -11.02 -2.12
N VAL A 166 -1.78 -10.42 -3.22
CA VAL A 166 -1.91 -11.11 -4.52
C VAL A 166 -0.55 -11.53 -5.07
N ILE A 167 0.48 -10.68 -4.95
CA ILE A 167 1.85 -11.07 -5.33
C ILE A 167 2.32 -12.25 -4.47
N GLY A 168 2.07 -12.23 -3.16
CA GLY A 168 2.34 -13.36 -2.26
C GLY A 168 1.69 -14.65 -2.75
N GLN A 169 0.39 -14.62 -3.06
CA GLN A 169 -0.36 -15.77 -3.55
C GLN A 169 0.15 -16.29 -4.90
N LEU A 170 0.36 -15.39 -5.87
CA LEU A 170 0.87 -15.74 -7.20
C LEU A 170 2.28 -16.36 -7.17
N THR A 171 3.09 -16.01 -6.17
CA THR A 171 4.52 -16.39 -6.11
C THR A 171 4.84 -17.43 -5.04
N GLY A 172 3.86 -17.81 -4.22
CA GLY A 172 4.03 -18.74 -3.11
C GLY A 172 4.59 -18.11 -1.83
N ASN A 173 4.67 -16.78 -1.74
CA ASN A 173 5.27 -16.03 -0.64
C ASN A 173 4.22 -15.41 0.31
N CYS A 174 3.15 -16.14 0.64
CA CYS A 174 2.01 -15.65 1.44
C CYS A 174 2.43 -15.17 2.83
N GLU A 175 3.30 -15.91 3.53
CA GLU A 175 3.78 -15.53 4.86
C GLU A 175 4.60 -14.22 4.84
N GLY A 176 5.50 -14.10 3.85
CA GLY A 176 6.26 -12.88 3.63
C GLY A 176 5.36 -11.70 3.26
N ALA A 177 4.33 -11.91 2.45
CA ALA A 177 3.33 -10.88 2.14
C ALA A 177 2.55 -10.43 3.37
N ALA A 178 2.09 -11.36 4.21
CA ALA A 178 1.40 -11.02 5.45
C ALA A 178 2.30 -10.25 6.42
N THR A 179 3.57 -10.64 6.55
CA THR A 179 4.55 -9.93 7.38
C THR A 179 4.84 -8.52 6.84
N ALA A 180 5.02 -8.39 5.52
CA ALA A 180 5.25 -7.08 4.89
C ALA A 180 4.05 -6.13 5.06
N ASN A 181 2.83 -6.65 4.93
CA ASN A 181 1.60 -5.88 5.15
C ASN A 181 1.44 -5.47 6.61
N ALA A 182 1.69 -6.39 7.57
CA ALA A 182 1.66 -6.06 8.99
C ALA A 182 2.68 -4.97 9.35
N TRP A 183 3.90 -5.06 8.81
CA TRP A 183 4.94 -4.05 9.00
C TRP A 183 4.55 -2.69 8.42
N MET A 184 4.02 -2.68 7.20
CA MET A 184 3.51 -1.47 6.58
C MET A 184 2.41 -0.82 7.42
N ASN A 185 1.40 -1.59 7.82
CA ASN A 185 0.23 -1.10 8.53
C ASN A 185 0.60 -0.56 9.92
N GLN A 186 1.51 -1.21 10.66
CA GLN A 186 1.99 -0.69 11.94
C GLN A 186 2.67 0.68 11.81
N ASN A 187 3.44 0.93 10.75
CA ASN A 187 4.09 2.22 10.53
C ASN A 187 3.08 3.31 10.09
N VAL A 188 2.04 2.93 9.35
CA VAL A 188 0.92 3.83 9.02
C VAL A 188 0.16 4.22 10.30
N GLU A 189 -0.18 3.25 11.15
CA GLU A 189 -0.87 3.48 12.42
C GLU A 189 -0.02 4.36 13.36
N ALA A 190 1.29 4.16 13.40
CA ALA A 190 2.21 5.00 14.16
C ALA A 190 2.19 6.46 13.69
N ALA A 191 2.27 6.68 12.37
CA ALA A 191 2.18 8.02 11.78
C ALA A 191 0.85 8.69 12.12
N GLN A 192 -0.27 8.02 11.87
CA GLN A 192 -1.61 8.55 12.14
C GLN A 192 -1.83 8.87 13.62
N SER A 193 -1.35 8.00 14.52
CA SER A 193 -1.45 8.21 15.96
C SER A 193 -0.60 9.38 16.44
N ALA A 194 0.60 9.55 15.88
CA ALA A 194 1.46 10.69 16.19
C ALA A 194 0.82 12.01 15.77
N THR A 195 0.08 12.04 14.66
CA THR A 195 -0.45 13.27 14.06
C THR A 195 -1.92 13.53 14.36
N GLU A 196 -2.62 12.67 15.11
CA GLU A 196 -4.08 12.75 15.32
C GLU A 196 -4.55 14.11 15.87
N SER A 197 -3.73 14.75 16.71
CA SER A 197 -4.05 16.05 17.35
C SER A 197 -3.26 17.23 16.79
N ALA A 198 -2.49 17.03 15.72
CA ALA A 198 -1.66 18.07 15.11
C ALA A 198 -2.40 18.77 13.96
N ASP A 199 -2.06 20.04 13.71
CA ASP A 199 -2.54 20.75 12.53
C ASP A 199 -1.79 20.27 11.29
N ASN A 200 -2.50 19.89 10.23
CA ASN A 200 -1.87 19.34 9.04
C ASN A 200 -1.27 20.45 8.15
N PRO A 201 0.05 20.45 7.87
CA PRO A 201 0.63 21.42 6.96
C PRO A 201 0.11 21.21 5.53
N ARG A 202 0.06 22.30 4.76
CA ARG A 202 -0.28 22.31 3.34
C ARG A 202 0.93 21.86 2.51
N VAL A 203 0.83 20.71 1.87
CA VAL A 203 1.94 20.04 1.18
C VAL A 203 1.70 19.99 -0.33
N ILE A 204 2.76 20.20 -1.12
CA ILE A 204 2.77 19.93 -2.56
C ILE A 204 3.98 19.08 -2.95
N TYR A 205 3.81 18.19 -3.94
CA TYR A 205 4.92 17.47 -4.57
C TYR A 205 5.03 17.81 -6.06
N PRO A 206 6.03 18.61 -6.46
CA PRO A 206 6.34 18.88 -7.85
C PRO A 206 7.11 17.72 -8.51
N LEU A 207 6.62 17.23 -9.65
CA LEU A 207 7.31 16.23 -10.47
C LEU A 207 8.12 16.85 -11.62
N GLY A 208 8.08 18.19 -11.75
CA GLY A 208 8.73 18.95 -12.82
C GLY A 208 7.80 19.23 -14.01
N GLY A 209 8.15 20.25 -14.81
CA GLY A 209 7.34 20.66 -15.96
C GLY A 209 5.93 21.15 -15.62
N GLY A 210 5.68 21.55 -14.36
CA GLY A 210 4.36 21.93 -13.84
C GLY A 210 3.49 20.78 -13.37
N TYR A 211 3.93 19.52 -13.53
CA TYR A 211 3.20 18.36 -13.03
C TYR A 211 3.32 18.25 -11.51
N VAL A 212 2.20 17.96 -10.85
CA VAL A 212 2.08 17.78 -9.40
C VAL A 212 1.25 16.54 -9.08
N ALA A 213 1.31 16.02 -7.85
CA ALA A 213 0.50 14.88 -7.43
C ALA A 213 -0.83 15.32 -6.81
N GLY A 214 -1.95 14.90 -7.39
CA GLY A 214 -3.32 15.16 -6.91
C GLY A 214 -3.97 13.95 -6.23
N GLU A 215 -5.30 13.99 -6.06
CA GLU A 215 -6.10 12.88 -5.53
C GLU A 215 -5.91 11.60 -6.34
N GLU A 216 -6.31 10.45 -5.78
CA GLU A 216 -6.19 9.15 -6.45
C GLU A 216 -4.74 8.84 -6.86
N THR A 217 -3.77 9.29 -6.06
CA THR A 217 -2.36 8.94 -6.21
C THR A 217 -1.81 8.34 -4.94
N PHE A 218 -0.80 7.49 -5.11
CA PHE A 218 -0.01 6.97 -3.99
C PHE A 218 0.56 8.10 -3.11
N ILE A 219 1.07 9.16 -3.74
CA ILE A 219 1.69 10.29 -3.03
C ILE A 219 0.67 11.00 -2.15
N ASP A 220 -0.55 11.20 -2.64
CA ASP A 220 -1.66 11.77 -1.86
C ASP A 220 -2.00 10.94 -0.62
N ALA A 221 -2.09 9.62 -0.78
CA ALA A 221 -2.30 8.70 0.34
C ALA A 221 -1.16 8.79 1.37
N MET A 222 0.09 8.93 0.94
CA MET A 222 1.23 9.09 1.86
C MET A 222 1.21 10.42 2.60
N ILE A 223 0.94 11.52 1.90
CA ILE A 223 0.81 12.86 2.53
C ILE A 223 -0.27 12.81 3.61
N THR A 224 -1.45 12.28 3.28
CA THR A 224 -2.59 12.20 4.19
C THR A 224 -2.30 11.30 5.39
N ALA A 225 -1.73 10.11 5.17
CA ALA A 225 -1.40 9.17 6.24
C ALA A 225 -0.34 9.71 7.22
N SER A 226 0.45 10.68 6.78
CA SER A 226 1.52 11.30 7.58
C SER A 226 1.08 12.60 8.27
N GLY A 227 -0.22 12.91 8.22
CA GLY A 227 -0.78 14.14 8.80
C GLY A 227 -0.50 15.40 7.98
N GLY A 228 -0.32 15.30 6.67
CA GLY A 228 -0.25 16.45 5.77
C GLY A 228 -1.56 16.64 5.00
N THR A 229 -1.77 17.84 4.45
CA THR A 229 -2.86 18.14 3.52
C THR A 229 -2.30 18.38 2.13
N ASN A 230 -2.60 17.51 1.17
CA ASN A 230 -2.18 17.74 -0.22
C ASN A 230 -3.02 18.87 -0.84
N VAL A 231 -2.37 20.00 -1.13
CA VAL A 231 -3.07 21.19 -1.65
C VAL A 231 -3.69 20.99 -3.03
N VAL A 232 -3.17 20.04 -3.81
CA VAL A 232 -3.71 19.71 -5.14
C VAL A 232 -4.98 18.87 -4.99
N ALA A 233 -4.97 17.96 -4.01
CA ALA A 233 -6.12 17.14 -3.68
C ALA A 233 -7.27 17.97 -3.08
N GLU A 234 -6.98 18.97 -2.25
CA GLU A 234 -8.00 19.87 -1.69
C GLU A 234 -8.84 20.59 -2.77
N GLU A 235 -8.27 20.78 -3.97
CA GLU A 235 -8.96 21.35 -5.13
C GLU A 235 -9.78 20.32 -5.93
N GLY A 236 -9.79 19.05 -5.54
CA GLY A 236 -10.45 17.96 -6.26
C GLY A 236 -9.78 17.61 -7.59
N LEU A 237 -8.47 17.87 -7.73
CA LEU A 237 -7.71 17.52 -8.94
C LEU A 237 -7.07 16.15 -8.75
N SER A 238 -7.44 15.18 -9.59
CA SER A 238 -6.95 13.80 -9.51
C SER A 238 -5.74 13.53 -10.43
N GLY A 239 -4.98 12.49 -10.10
CA GLY A 239 -3.84 12.01 -10.90
C GLY A 239 -2.65 12.96 -10.84
N TYR A 240 -2.04 13.22 -12.00
CA TYR A 240 -0.87 14.09 -12.11
C TYR A 240 -1.19 15.31 -13.00
N PRO A 241 -1.98 16.28 -12.52
CA PRO A 241 -2.33 17.46 -13.30
C PRO A 241 -1.11 18.36 -13.51
N GLN A 242 -1.14 19.13 -14.59
CA GLN A 242 -0.20 20.22 -14.81
C GLN A 242 -0.82 21.52 -14.32
N LEU A 243 -0.17 22.21 -13.38
CA LEU A 243 -0.64 23.49 -12.85
C LEU A 243 0.11 24.66 -13.51
N SER A 244 -0.55 25.82 -13.56
CA SER A 244 0.12 27.09 -13.86
C SER A 244 0.84 27.62 -12.62
N ASP A 245 1.82 28.49 -12.84
CA ASP A 245 2.57 29.16 -11.77
C ASP A 245 1.62 29.92 -10.83
N GLU A 246 0.64 30.63 -11.38
CA GLU A 246 -0.35 31.38 -10.59
C GLU A 246 -1.18 30.46 -9.69
N LYS A 247 -1.53 29.26 -10.17
CA LYS A 247 -2.29 28.30 -9.37
C LYS A 247 -1.44 27.74 -8.23
N VAL A 248 -0.15 27.47 -8.45
CA VAL A 248 0.75 27.03 -7.37
C VAL A 248 0.89 28.09 -6.28
N ILE A 249 0.99 29.37 -6.66
CA ILE A 249 1.03 30.48 -5.70
C ILE A 249 -0.29 30.59 -4.93
N GLU A 250 -1.44 30.48 -5.62
CA GLU A 250 -2.77 30.51 -5.01
C GLU A 250 -2.98 29.39 -3.98
N LEU A 251 -2.49 28.18 -4.30
CA LEU A 251 -2.56 27.01 -3.41
C LEU A 251 -1.81 27.21 -2.09
N ALA A 252 -0.86 28.16 -2.07
CA ALA A 252 -0.06 28.56 -0.91
C ALA A 252 0.47 27.37 -0.10
N PRO A 253 1.28 26.47 -0.72
CA PRO A 253 1.88 25.35 0.01
C PRO A 253 2.83 25.85 1.10
N GLU A 254 2.78 25.20 2.26
CA GLU A 254 3.65 25.44 3.42
C GLU A 254 4.88 24.52 3.41
N VAL A 255 4.80 23.39 2.71
CA VAL A 255 5.88 22.41 2.56
C VAL A 255 5.97 21.97 1.10
N VAL A 256 7.19 21.97 0.54
CA VAL A 256 7.47 21.35 -0.77
C VAL A 256 8.21 20.02 -0.56
N LEU A 257 7.63 18.93 -1.07
CA LEU A 257 8.31 17.64 -1.10
C LEU A 257 9.38 17.63 -2.19
N ILE A 258 10.58 17.15 -1.85
CA ILE A 258 11.72 17.03 -2.77
C ILE A 258 12.37 15.65 -2.65
N THR A 259 13.10 15.24 -3.68
CA THR A 259 13.67 13.88 -3.77
C THR A 259 15.20 13.82 -3.66
N SER A 260 15.82 14.97 -3.40
CA SER A 260 17.24 15.11 -3.09
C SER A 260 17.47 16.44 -2.37
N PRO A 261 18.52 16.58 -1.54
CA PRO A 261 18.83 17.84 -0.89
C PRO A 261 19.04 19.01 -1.87
N GLU A 262 19.62 18.73 -3.03
CA GLU A 262 19.79 19.72 -4.10
C GLU A 262 18.46 20.24 -4.66
N GLY A 263 17.37 19.46 -4.49
CA GLY A 263 16.03 19.84 -4.87
C GLY A 263 15.48 21.05 -4.10
N ALA A 264 16.05 21.41 -2.95
CA ALA A 264 15.63 22.57 -2.17
C ALA A 264 15.77 23.88 -2.95
N ALA A 265 16.64 23.93 -3.96
CA ALA A 265 16.77 25.06 -4.88
C ALA A 265 15.47 25.39 -5.64
N ILE A 266 14.46 24.51 -5.61
CA ILE A 266 13.12 24.80 -6.13
C ILE A 266 12.48 26.01 -5.43
N LEU A 267 12.79 26.22 -4.14
CA LEU A 267 12.28 27.36 -3.36
C LEU A 267 12.87 28.71 -3.82
N ASP A 268 13.97 28.71 -4.58
CA ASP A 268 14.56 29.94 -5.14
C ASP A 268 13.93 30.34 -6.48
N SER A 269 13.00 29.53 -7.01
CA SER A 269 12.42 29.70 -8.34
C SER A 269 10.91 29.84 -8.30
N GLU A 270 10.36 30.71 -9.15
CA GLU A 270 8.90 30.76 -9.37
C GLU A 270 8.40 29.40 -9.92
N PRO A 271 7.19 28.96 -9.53
CA PRO A 271 6.25 29.67 -8.63
C PRO A 271 6.56 29.53 -7.13
N TYR A 272 7.43 28.59 -6.74
CA TYR A 272 7.61 28.20 -5.34
C TYR A 272 8.26 29.29 -4.48
N ALA A 273 9.11 30.15 -5.08
CA ALA A 273 9.71 31.31 -4.42
C ALA A 273 8.67 32.30 -3.84
N SER A 274 7.45 32.30 -4.37
CA SER A 274 6.35 33.14 -3.93
C SER A 274 5.33 32.40 -3.04
N THR A 275 5.75 31.31 -2.38
CA THR A 275 4.89 30.49 -1.51
C THR A 275 5.35 30.52 -0.04
N PRO A 276 4.46 30.23 0.93
CA PRO A 276 4.85 30.10 2.34
C PRO A 276 5.99 29.10 2.59
N ALA A 277 6.12 28.07 1.75
CA ALA A 277 7.23 27.13 1.82
C ALA A 277 8.59 27.81 1.62
N ALA A 278 8.73 28.72 0.65
CA ALA A 278 9.98 29.47 0.44
C ALA A 278 10.23 30.50 1.55
N GLU A 279 9.19 31.15 2.05
CA GLU A 279 9.32 32.10 3.17
C GLU A 279 9.88 31.43 4.44
N ASN A 280 9.57 30.16 4.65
CA ASN A 280 9.97 29.39 5.83
C ASN A 280 11.13 28.40 5.57
N ASP A 281 11.71 28.38 4.37
CA ASP A 281 12.73 27.40 3.95
C ASP A 281 12.29 25.93 4.19
N SER A 282 11.02 25.66 3.88
CA SER A 282 10.32 24.45 4.28
C SER A 282 10.25 23.43 3.15
N THR A 283 11.15 22.44 3.24
CA THR A 283 11.13 21.26 2.38
C THR A 283 11.21 19.97 3.20
N VAL A 284 10.61 18.91 2.68
CA VAL A 284 10.82 17.55 3.20
C VAL A 284 11.46 16.72 2.10
N THR A 285 12.68 16.24 2.38
CA THR A 285 13.45 15.42 1.45
C THR A 285 13.12 13.95 1.66
N LEU A 286 12.77 13.27 0.58
CA LEU A 286 12.42 11.84 0.57
C LEU A 286 13.30 11.11 -0.44
N GLU A 287 13.57 9.84 -0.18
CA GLU A 287 14.24 8.99 -1.17
C GLU A 287 13.32 8.81 -2.40
N VAL A 288 13.83 9.13 -3.59
CA VAL A 288 13.04 9.13 -4.84
C VAL A 288 12.35 7.80 -5.09
N ASN A 289 13.04 6.70 -4.76
CA ASN A 289 12.54 5.36 -4.95
C ASN A 289 11.34 5.05 -4.04
N TYR A 290 11.29 5.61 -2.83
CA TYR A 290 10.19 5.36 -1.91
C TYR A 290 8.98 6.22 -2.27
N LEU A 291 9.18 7.49 -2.62
CA LEU A 291 8.07 8.38 -2.95
C LEU A 291 7.33 8.00 -4.25
N ASN A 292 7.99 7.31 -5.18
CA ASN A 292 7.45 7.08 -6.53
C ASN A 292 7.23 5.59 -6.88
N GLN A 293 7.34 4.66 -5.93
CA GLN A 293 7.19 3.22 -6.19
C GLN A 293 6.21 2.59 -5.18
N PRO A 294 4.91 2.48 -5.49
CA PRO A 294 3.91 1.99 -4.54
C PRO A 294 4.13 0.52 -4.15
N ALA A 295 4.69 0.30 -2.95
CA ALA A 295 5.08 -0.98 -2.37
C ALA A 295 5.25 -0.85 -0.83
N PRO A 296 5.24 -1.96 -0.06
CA PRO A 296 5.25 -1.91 1.42
C PRO A 296 6.41 -1.11 2.01
N ARG A 297 7.63 -1.28 1.46
CA ARG A 297 8.81 -0.54 1.91
C ARG A 297 8.67 0.96 1.68
N SER A 298 8.20 1.34 0.50
CA SER A 298 7.92 2.73 0.16
C SER A 298 6.91 3.36 1.13
N VAL A 299 5.84 2.67 1.49
CA VAL A 299 4.85 3.17 2.46
C VAL A 299 5.51 3.39 3.82
N ALA A 300 6.10 2.34 4.41
CA ALA A 300 6.63 2.38 5.76
C ALA A 300 7.66 3.49 5.96
N TYR A 301 8.60 3.66 5.02
CA TYR A 301 9.59 4.73 5.10
C TYR A 301 9.00 6.11 4.79
N THR A 302 8.15 6.22 3.78
CA THR A 302 7.58 7.53 3.41
C THR A 302 6.74 8.10 4.53
N VAL A 303 5.89 7.30 5.19
CA VAL A 303 5.06 7.81 6.29
C VAL A 303 5.91 8.23 7.49
N SER A 304 6.94 7.45 7.86
CA SER A 304 7.85 7.83 8.93
C SER A 304 8.60 9.13 8.63
N ASN A 305 9.18 9.25 7.42
CA ASN A 305 9.96 10.43 7.03
C ASN A 305 9.10 11.68 6.85
N MET A 306 7.88 11.53 6.29
CA MET A 306 6.94 12.64 6.18
C MET A 306 6.44 13.08 7.56
N THR A 307 6.09 12.16 8.47
CA THR A 307 5.69 12.54 9.85
C THR A 307 6.83 13.27 10.56
N ALA A 308 8.08 12.81 10.44
CA ALA A 308 9.24 13.52 11.00
C ALA A 308 9.40 14.94 10.43
N GLY A 309 9.13 15.11 9.13
CA GLY A 309 9.26 16.39 8.43
C GLY A 309 8.09 17.35 8.70
N PHE A 310 6.87 16.85 8.78
CA PHE A 310 5.65 17.64 8.99
C PHE A 310 5.44 17.97 10.48
N HIS A 311 5.75 17.02 11.37
CA HIS A 311 5.39 17.04 12.79
C HIS A 311 6.56 16.66 13.69
N PRO A 312 7.67 17.42 13.70
CA PRO A 312 8.88 17.06 14.44
C PRO A 312 8.68 16.95 15.96
N ASP A 313 7.72 17.69 16.51
CA ASP A 313 7.38 17.66 17.95
C ASP A 313 6.56 16.43 18.35
N ALA A 314 5.87 15.80 17.39
CA ALA A 314 5.03 14.62 17.63
C ALA A 314 5.73 13.31 17.22
N TYR A 315 6.77 13.40 16.41
CA TYR A 315 7.54 12.26 15.92
C TYR A 315 8.45 11.66 17.02
N GLY A 316 8.26 10.37 17.31
CA GLY A 316 9.22 9.54 18.04
C GLY A 316 9.70 8.38 17.15
N GLU A 317 11.01 8.27 16.94
CA GLU A 317 11.59 7.19 16.11
C GLU A 317 11.18 5.79 16.62
N GLU A 318 11.04 5.64 17.94
CA GLU A 318 10.62 4.40 18.60
C GLU A 318 9.18 3.98 18.33
N GLN A 319 8.35 4.87 17.76
CA GLN A 319 6.97 4.56 17.36
C GLN A 319 6.93 3.78 16.04
N PHE A 320 7.98 3.90 15.23
CA PHE A 320 8.10 3.26 13.93
C PHE A 320 8.91 1.98 14.06
N VAL A 321 8.40 0.90 13.46
CA VAL A 321 8.99 -0.44 13.62
C VAL A 321 9.72 -0.88 12.37
N THR A 322 10.83 -1.59 12.55
CA THR A 322 11.49 -2.30 11.47
C THR A 322 10.75 -3.59 11.14
N LYS A 323 10.88 -4.05 9.90
CA LYS A 323 10.28 -5.31 9.48
C LYS A 323 10.79 -6.52 10.28
N SER A 324 12.07 -6.52 10.65
CA SER A 324 12.67 -7.56 11.49
C SER A 324 11.99 -7.71 12.85
N GLU A 325 11.53 -6.61 13.44
CA GLU A 325 10.82 -6.62 14.73
C GLU A 325 9.44 -7.26 14.58
N VAL A 326 8.72 -6.97 13.49
CA VAL A 326 7.41 -7.57 13.19
C VAL A 326 7.52 -9.07 12.92
N SER A 327 8.56 -9.50 12.21
CA SER A 327 8.85 -10.92 12.01
C SER A 327 9.13 -11.65 13.33
N ALA A 328 9.83 -11.01 14.26
CA ALA A 328 10.11 -11.59 15.58
C ALA A 328 8.84 -11.75 16.45
N GLN A 329 7.94 -10.77 16.42
CA GLN A 329 6.66 -10.81 17.15
C GLN A 329 5.73 -11.93 16.64
N SER A 330 5.76 -12.18 15.33
CA SER A 330 4.98 -13.24 14.69
C SER A 330 5.45 -14.64 15.13
N ASN A 331 6.76 -14.81 15.32
CA ASN A 331 7.36 -16.07 15.77
C ASN A 331 7.15 -16.37 17.26
N ASP A 332 7.12 -15.34 18.12
CA ASP A 332 6.87 -15.51 19.56
C ASP A 332 5.41 -15.93 19.82
N SER A 333 4.47 -15.40 19.02
CA SER A 333 3.06 -15.77 19.06
C SER A 333 2.80 -17.21 18.60
N ALA A 334 3.62 -17.75 17.69
CA ALA A 334 3.55 -19.15 17.25
C ALA A 334 4.13 -20.14 18.29
N THR A 335 5.12 -19.71 19.07
CA THR A 335 5.77 -20.56 20.09
C THR A 335 4.91 -20.73 21.35
N ALA A 336 4.01 -19.79 21.64
CA ALA A 336 3.10 -19.88 22.78
C ALA A 336 1.95 -20.89 22.61
N SER A 337 1.75 -21.48 21.43
CA SER A 337 0.66 -22.42 21.15
C SER A 337 1.06 -23.91 21.11
N ASP A 338 2.34 -24.26 21.29
CA ASP A 338 2.77 -25.68 21.32
C ASP A 338 2.85 -26.19 22.78
N GLY A 339 1.66 -26.40 23.35
CA GLY A 339 1.48 -26.85 24.72
C GLY A 339 0.38 -27.90 24.83
N THR A 340 0.75 -29.17 24.63
CA THR A 340 0.04 -30.39 25.07
C THR A 340 -1.19 -30.82 24.25
N ALA A 341 -0.95 -31.53 23.15
CA ALA A 341 -1.93 -32.44 22.56
C ALA A 341 -1.83 -33.81 23.26
N GLU A 342 -2.76 -34.11 24.17
CA GLU A 342 -3.07 -35.48 24.56
C GLU A 342 -4.17 -36.07 23.66
N ASN A 343 -3.89 -37.28 23.23
CA ASN A 343 -4.56 -38.08 22.23
C ASN A 343 -5.81 -38.77 22.79
N GLU A 344 -7.01 -38.47 22.27
CA GLU A 344 -8.14 -39.40 22.36
C GLU A 344 -8.87 -39.53 21.01
N THR A 345 -8.65 -40.68 20.39
CA THR A 345 -9.42 -41.23 19.27
C THR A 345 -10.84 -41.58 19.70
N VAL A 346 -11.85 -41.06 18.99
CA VAL A 346 -13.19 -41.68 18.92
C VAL A 346 -13.66 -41.68 17.47
N ALA A 347 -13.88 -42.89 16.97
CA ALA A 347 -14.52 -43.16 15.69
C ALA A 347 -16.03 -42.93 15.76
N ALA A 348 -16.61 -42.39 14.68
CA ALA A 348 -18.01 -42.62 14.35
C ALA A 348 -18.22 -42.51 12.82
N ASP A 349 -19.18 -43.32 12.39
CA ASP A 349 -19.45 -43.90 11.09
C ASP A 349 -20.61 -43.19 10.37
N GLY A 350 -20.63 -43.32 9.04
CA GLY A 350 -21.85 -43.42 8.23
C GLY A 350 -22.51 -42.13 7.69
N GLY A 351 -22.69 -42.06 6.37
CA GLY A 351 -23.70 -41.19 5.75
C GLY A 351 -23.48 -40.85 4.28
N GLU A 352 -24.09 -41.63 3.39
CA GLU A 352 -24.06 -41.56 1.92
C GLU A 352 -24.73 -40.33 1.26
N THR A 353 -24.28 -40.07 0.01
CA THR A 353 -24.99 -39.58 -1.18
C THR A 353 -25.61 -38.17 -1.21
N ALA A 354 -25.20 -37.34 -2.19
CA ALA A 354 -25.94 -37.20 -3.46
C ALA A 354 -25.24 -36.27 -4.46
N ASP A 355 -25.28 -36.73 -5.70
CA ASP A 355 -24.90 -36.15 -6.97
C ASP A 355 -25.79 -34.95 -7.38
N ALA A 356 -25.21 -33.92 -7.98
CA ALA A 356 -25.86 -33.11 -9.03
C ALA A 356 -24.83 -32.19 -9.72
N THR A 357 -24.42 -32.62 -10.90
CA THR A 357 -23.78 -31.81 -11.94
C THR A 357 -24.79 -30.83 -12.54
N GLN A 358 -24.45 -29.54 -12.71
CA GLN A 358 -24.87 -28.80 -13.90
C GLN A 358 -23.95 -27.63 -14.26
N THR A 359 -23.71 -27.59 -15.56
CA THR A 359 -22.86 -26.76 -16.42
C THR A 359 -23.33 -25.31 -16.62
N THR A 360 -22.33 -24.42 -16.73
CA THR A 360 -22.03 -23.48 -17.84
C THR A 360 -23.15 -22.75 -18.57
N GLU A 361 -23.03 -21.42 -18.69
CA GLU A 361 -23.04 -20.59 -19.93
C GLU A 361 -23.27 -19.09 -19.57
N THR A 362 -22.23 -18.23 -19.67
CA THR A 362 -21.83 -17.35 -20.79
C THR A 362 -22.57 -16.01 -20.96
N SER A 363 -21.77 -14.93 -20.84
CA SER A 363 -21.57 -13.85 -21.82
C SER A 363 -22.30 -12.51 -21.74
N ALA A 364 -21.46 -11.48 -22.02
CA ALA A 364 -21.70 -10.15 -22.58
C ALA A 364 -22.20 -9.07 -21.60
N ASP A 365 -21.74 -7.82 -21.62
CA ASP A 365 -21.09 -7.05 -22.69
C ASP A 365 -20.34 -5.83 -22.10
N SER A 366 -19.33 -5.36 -22.84
CA SER A 366 -18.51 -4.16 -22.58
C SER A 366 -19.11 -2.94 -23.29
N PRO A 367 -18.79 -1.68 -22.90
CA PRO A 367 -17.69 -0.93 -23.56
C PRO A 367 -16.94 0.00 -22.56
N GLY A 368 -15.65 0.35 -22.64
CA GLY A 368 -14.77 0.75 -23.75
C GLY A 368 -14.49 2.27 -23.64
N PHE A 369 -13.23 2.73 -23.54
CA PHE A 369 -12.70 4.01 -24.09
C PHE A 369 -11.20 4.27 -23.77
N ASP A 370 -10.44 4.31 -24.86
CA ASP A 370 -9.21 5.02 -25.27
C ASP A 370 -8.30 5.84 -24.32
N VAL A 371 -7.04 5.38 -24.28
CA VAL A 371 -5.76 6.05 -24.65
C VAL A 371 -5.61 7.57 -24.47
N VAL A 372 -4.72 8.00 -23.53
CA VAL A 372 -3.87 9.19 -23.69
C VAL A 372 -2.45 8.91 -23.16
N ALA A 373 -1.47 9.42 -23.92
CA ALA A 373 -0.06 9.07 -23.94
C ALA A 373 0.82 9.72 -22.85
N ALA A 374 1.95 9.07 -22.59
CA ALA A 374 3.06 9.51 -21.73
C ALA A 374 3.90 10.64 -22.37
N LEU A 375 4.31 11.62 -21.56
CA LEU A 375 5.31 12.63 -21.93
C LEU A 375 6.45 12.73 -20.91
N VAL A 376 7.58 13.18 -21.45
CA VAL A 376 8.98 13.04 -21.05
C VAL A 376 9.49 14.21 -20.20
N ALA A 377 10.45 13.97 -19.29
CA ALA A 377 11.50 14.95 -19.01
C ALA A 377 12.83 14.28 -18.59
N LEU A 378 13.87 14.51 -19.38
CA LEU A 378 15.26 14.07 -19.18
C LEU A 378 16.14 15.28 -19.56
N ALA A 379 16.86 15.86 -18.60
CA ALA A 379 17.91 16.87 -18.80
C ALA A 379 18.70 17.04 -17.50
N ALA A 380 20.01 17.30 -17.45
CA ALA A 380 21.12 17.18 -18.40
C ALA A 380 22.40 17.35 -17.57
N THR A 381 23.35 16.42 -17.67
CA THR A 381 24.73 16.62 -17.20
C THR A 381 25.59 17.07 -18.37
N THR A 382 26.27 18.20 -18.27
CA THR A 382 27.58 18.50 -18.92
C THR A 382 27.98 19.95 -18.65
N LEU A 383 29.02 20.16 -17.83
CA LEU A 383 29.88 21.35 -17.92
C LEU A 383 31.19 21.16 -17.15
N LEU A 384 32.14 20.41 -17.71
CA LEU A 384 33.55 20.46 -17.31
C LEU A 384 34.42 20.24 -18.54
N ALA A 385 34.98 21.34 -19.09
CA ALA A 385 36.35 21.42 -19.60
C ALA A 385 36.56 22.67 -20.46
N ARG A 386 37.15 23.73 -19.88
CA ARG A 386 38.32 24.43 -20.47
C ARG A 386 38.71 25.64 -19.62
N ARG A 387 39.73 25.45 -18.78
CA ARG A 387 40.66 26.54 -18.46
C ARG A 387 42.07 25.98 -18.34
N ARG A 388 42.76 25.96 -19.47
CA ARG A 388 44.22 25.92 -19.59
C ARG A 388 44.62 26.82 -20.76
N ARG A 389 44.89 28.08 -20.45
CA ARG A 389 46.09 28.85 -20.80
C ARG A 389 45.92 30.29 -20.33
#